data_AF-A0A6J2Y5H2-F1
#
_entry.id   AF-A0A6J2Y5H2-F1
#
_cell.length_a   1.000
_cell.length_b   1.000
_cell.length_c   1.000
_cell.angle_alpha   90.00
_cell.angle_beta   90.00
_cell.angle_gamma   90.00
#
_symmetry.space_group_name_H-M   'P 1'
#
loop_
_entity.id
_entity.type
_entity.pdbx_description
1 polymer ?
#
loop_
_entity_poly.entity_id
_entity_poly.type
_entity_poly.pdbx_seq_one_letter_code
_entity_poly.pdbx_strand_id
1 'polypeptide(L)'
;MQFGTWNVQGHIRNKREIIIKDLEKLELDIITLTETKKKGSGSEIIGNYLHYYSGVPKDQRAKRGVSVLIKNKFKKNITDWEGIDENIIRLNLKLRNNRLDEKLIEDSERPFHLTYNNIIDSIHGAAEEALGIKARRKSRKLWWTELVEEKKILYFKWLNSKSELDKRTYNDKKNEVRRMVKEEKNKVWDGKCKEINTYIGGRRNTEVWRFIKTTTTENQESALIEIITNKEWVKYYSKLLSENRPEYQEPPQPEINIEGEEIYVDTNKIKTAIMSLKNGRACGPVGPVYAELIKSGSKKLFTMLTNIVNLCLNGHPVPEQWKKAYISSIYKKGSRKDPNNYRKISVTSTMSRLYGRILRNLIEEEYSSYEEEEQNVQ
;
A
#
# COMPACT_ATOMS: atom_id res chain seq x y z
N MET A 1 -11.37 -1.57 -15.40
CA MET A 1 -12.04 -2.87 -15.21
C MET A 1 -13.15 -2.69 -14.20
N GLN A 2 -14.39 -3.07 -14.51
CA GLN A 2 -15.56 -2.87 -13.64
C GLN A 2 -16.00 -4.16 -12.96
N PHE A 3 -16.26 -4.11 -11.65
CA PHE A 3 -16.65 -5.25 -10.84
C PHE A 3 -18.05 -5.09 -10.26
N GLY A 4 -18.78 -6.18 -10.14
CA GLY A 4 -20.08 -6.23 -9.48
C GLY A 4 -20.28 -7.45 -8.59
N THR A 5 -21.30 -7.36 -7.74
CA THR A 5 -21.83 -8.50 -6.99
C THR A 5 -23.36 -8.47 -7.10
N TRP A 6 -24.01 -9.61 -7.36
CA TRP A 6 -25.47 -9.68 -7.42
C TRP A 6 -26.00 -10.94 -6.76
N ASN A 7 -26.92 -10.78 -5.80
CA ASN A 7 -27.74 -11.86 -5.30
C ASN A 7 -28.92 -12.12 -6.24
N VAL A 8 -28.93 -13.27 -6.91
CA VAL A 8 -29.94 -13.61 -7.93
C VAL A 8 -31.16 -14.35 -7.37
N GLN A 9 -31.16 -14.65 -6.07
CA GLN A 9 -32.27 -15.30 -5.32
C GLN A 9 -32.76 -16.63 -5.92
N GLY A 10 -31.89 -17.35 -6.63
CA GLY A 10 -32.18 -18.64 -7.26
C GLY A 10 -32.70 -18.59 -8.69
N HIS A 11 -32.77 -19.78 -9.31
CA HIS A 11 -33.23 -20.00 -10.69
C HIS A 11 -32.44 -19.20 -11.74
N ILE A 12 -31.11 -19.19 -11.63
CA ILE A 12 -30.24 -18.51 -12.60
C ILE A 12 -30.56 -18.92 -14.05
N ARG A 13 -30.95 -20.19 -14.30
CA ARG A 13 -31.32 -20.70 -15.64
C ARG A 13 -32.40 -19.87 -16.32
N ASN A 14 -33.43 -19.43 -15.58
CA ASN A 14 -34.56 -18.69 -16.13
C ASN A 14 -34.28 -17.19 -16.22
N LYS A 15 -33.26 -16.71 -15.50
CA LYS A 15 -32.88 -15.29 -15.45
C LYS A 15 -31.63 -14.97 -16.27
N ARG A 16 -31.08 -15.94 -17.00
CA ARG A 16 -29.80 -15.79 -17.73
C ARG A 16 -29.82 -14.58 -18.66
N GLU A 17 -30.82 -14.47 -19.50
CA GLU A 17 -30.92 -13.40 -20.50
C GLU A 17 -31.03 -12.01 -19.85
N ILE A 18 -31.85 -11.90 -18.79
CA ILE A 18 -32.01 -10.65 -18.03
C ILE A 18 -30.67 -10.26 -17.38
N ILE A 19 -30.00 -11.22 -16.74
CA ILE A 19 -28.69 -10.98 -16.11
C ILE A 19 -27.71 -10.47 -17.16
N ILE A 20 -27.55 -11.14 -18.30
CA ILE A 20 -26.61 -10.71 -19.33
C ILE A 20 -26.93 -9.31 -19.85
N LYS A 21 -28.21 -9.02 -20.13
CA LYS A 21 -28.66 -7.71 -20.61
C LYS A 21 -28.32 -6.59 -19.62
N ASP A 22 -28.53 -6.81 -18.32
CA ASP A 22 -28.20 -5.84 -17.28
C ASP A 22 -26.68 -5.68 -17.11
N LEU A 23 -25.91 -6.76 -17.22
CA LEU A 23 -24.45 -6.70 -17.17
C LEU A 23 -23.86 -5.90 -18.32
N GLU A 24 -24.41 -6.06 -19.53
CA GLU A 24 -24.01 -5.28 -20.70
C GLU A 24 -24.38 -3.81 -20.54
N LYS A 25 -25.59 -3.51 -20.06
CA LYS A 25 -26.03 -2.13 -19.79
C LYS A 25 -25.17 -1.42 -18.74
N LEU A 26 -24.71 -2.14 -17.71
CA LEU A 26 -23.84 -1.63 -16.66
C LEU A 26 -22.35 -1.72 -17.02
N GLU A 27 -22.02 -2.22 -18.21
CA GLU A 27 -20.66 -2.42 -18.71
C GLU A 27 -19.73 -3.25 -17.79
N LEU A 28 -20.29 -4.09 -16.92
CA LEU A 28 -19.52 -4.83 -15.92
C LEU A 28 -18.56 -5.84 -16.56
N ASP A 29 -17.29 -5.84 -16.15
CA ASP A 29 -16.28 -6.74 -16.70
C ASP A 29 -16.25 -8.10 -15.97
N ILE A 30 -16.43 -8.07 -14.65
CA ILE A 30 -16.46 -9.25 -13.77
C ILE A 30 -17.62 -9.08 -12.78
N ILE A 31 -18.48 -10.07 -12.66
CA ILE A 31 -19.53 -10.10 -11.63
C ILE A 31 -19.49 -11.42 -10.85
N THR A 32 -19.69 -11.31 -9.55
CA THR A 32 -19.95 -12.47 -8.69
C THR A 32 -21.45 -12.58 -8.45
N LEU A 33 -22.02 -13.77 -8.67
CA LEU A 33 -23.41 -14.06 -8.39
C LEU A 33 -23.51 -14.94 -7.14
N THR A 34 -24.45 -14.60 -6.27
CA THR A 34 -24.76 -15.36 -5.05
C THR A 34 -26.19 -15.87 -5.09
N GLU A 35 -26.45 -16.94 -4.34
CA GLU A 35 -27.73 -17.67 -4.34
C GLU A 35 -28.13 -18.19 -5.74
N THR A 36 -27.17 -18.65 -6.54
CA THR A 36 -27.44 -19.12 -7.91
C THR A 36 -28.35 -20.35 -7.93
N LYS A 37 -28.31 -21.15 -6.85
CA LYS A 37 -28.97 -22.47 -6.73
C LYS A 37 -28.65 -23.39 -7.92
N LYS A 38 -27.48 -23.20 -8.55
CA LYS A 38 -26.97 -24.08 -9.59
C LYS A 38 -26.26 -25.26 -8.91
N LYS A 39 -26.52 -26.48 -9.39
CA LYS A 39 -25.91 -27.69 -8.81
C LYS A 39 -24.57 -28.02 -9.49
N GLY A 40 -23.68 -28.64 -8.72
CA GLY A 40 -22.33 -29.01 -9.13
C GLY A 40 -21.42 -27.82 -9.31
N SER A 41 -20.20 -28.10 -9.75
CA SER A 41 -19.22 -27.11 -10.17
C SER A 41 -18.93 -27.27 -11.67
N GLY A 42 -18.53 -26.19 -12.32
CA GLY A 42 -18.16 -26.23 -13.73
C GLY A 42 -17.96 -24.86 -14.33
N SER A 43 -17.69 -24.86 -15.63
CA SER A 43 -17.64 -23.65 -16.44
C SER A 43 -18.56 -23.79 -17.65
N GLU A 44 -19.14 -22.68 -18.09
CA GLU A 44 -19.93 -22.58 -19.32
C GLU A 44 -19.75 -21.18 -19.93
N ILE A 45 -20.12 -20.99 -21.20
CA ILE A 45 -20.14 -19.68 -21.83
C ILE A 45 -21.59 -19.21 -21.87
N ILE A 46 -21.85 -17.97 -21.43
CA ILE A 46 -23.18 -17.34 -21.49
C ILE A 46 -23.02 -15.95 -22.10
N GLY A 47 -23.52 -15.78 -23.33
CA GLY A 47 -23.32 -14.54 -24.10
C GLY A 47 -21.82 -14.24 -24.27
N ASN A 48 -21.41 -13.02 -23.94
CA ASN A 48 -20.01 -12.60 -23.98
C ASN A 48 -19.24 -12.87 -22.66
N TYR A 49 -19.76 -13.73 -21.78
CA TYR A 49 -19.16 -14.02 -20.48
C TYR A 49 -18.80 -15.50 -20.34
N LEU A 50 -17.64 -15.75 -19.73
CA LEU A 50 -17.28 -17.04 -19.16
C LEU A 50 -17.91 -17.14 -17.78
N HIS A 51 -18.70 -18.18 -17.54
CA HIS A 51 -19.42 -18.43 -16.31
C HIS A 51 -18.79 -19.60 -15.57
N TYR A 52 -18.15 -19.33 -14.44
CA TYR A 52 -17.62 -20.35 -13.52
C TYR A 52 -18.56 -20.47 -12.33
N TYR A 53 -18.96 -21.68 -11.94
CA TYR A 53 -19.93 -21.87 -10.87
C TYR A 53 -19.51 -22.97 -9.91
N SER A 54 -19.93 -22.82 -8.66
CA SER A 54 -19.77 -23.78 -7.58
C SER A 54 -21.06 -23.86 -6.79
N GLY A 55 -21.55 -25.07 -6.54
CA GLY A 55 -22.85 -25.29 -5.93
C GLY A 55 -22.98 -26.69 -5.37
N VAL A 56 -24.14 -26.96 -4.75
CA VAL A 56 -24.37 -28.23 -4.06
C VAL A 56 -24.31 -29.44 -5.01
N PRO A 57 -23.96 -30.64 -4.51
CA PRO A 57 -23.98 -31.88 -5.28
C PRO A 57 -25.30 -32.11 -6.04
N LYS A 58 -25.23 -32.81 -7.18
CA LYS A 58 -26.37 -32.97 -8.12
C LYS A 58 -27.55 -33.73 -7.50
N ASP A 59 -27.26 -34.65 -6.59
CA ASP A 59 -28.17 -35.46 -5.79
C ASP A 59 -28.90 -34.65 -4.70
N GLN A 60 -28.33 -33.54 -4.23
CA GLN A 60 -28.93 -32.74 -3.17
C GLN A 60 -29.89 -31.65 -3.70
N ARG A 61 -30.86 -31.23 -2.87
CA ARG A 61 -31.73 -30.10 -3.21
C ARG A 61 -30.92 -28.81 -3.33
N ALA A 62 -31.10 -28.08 -4.42
CA ALA A 62 -30.40 -26.83 -4.69
C ALA A 62 -30.84 -25.70 -3.73
N LYS A 63 -30.13 -25.54 -2.62
CA LYS A 63 -30.38 -24.48 -1.62
C LYS A 63 -29.43 -23.29 -1.76
N ARG A 64 -28.25 -23.51 -2.34
CA ARG A 64 -27.11 -22.57 -2.36
C ARG A 64 -26.35 -22.69 -3.68
N GLY A 65 -25.41 -21.77 -3.90
CA GLY A 65 -24.53 -21.75 -5.06
C GLY A 65 -23.99 -20.35 -5.31
N VAL A 66 -22.74 -20.30 -5.77
CA VAL A 66 -22.02 -19.09 -6.16
C VAL A 66 -21.50 -19.22 -7.57
N SER A 67 -21.33 -18.10 -8.25
CA SER A 67 -20.69 -18.09 -9.54
C SER A 67 -19.96 -16.79 -9.84
N VAL A 68 -19.05 -16.85 -10.81
CA VAL A 68 -18.33 -15.70 -11.36
C VAL A 68 -18.58 -15.66 -12.86
N LEU A 69 -19.07 -14.53 -13.36
CA LEU A 69 -19.12 -14.22 -14.78
C LEU A 69 -18.00 -13.23 -15.10
N ILE A 70 -17.21 -13.51 -16.12
CA ILE A 70 -16.11 -12.66 -16.58
C ILE A 70 -16.16 -12.51 -18.09
N LYS A 71 -16.04 -11.27 -18.62
CA LYS A 71 -16.07 -11.04 -20.06
C LYS A 71 -15.01 -11.88 -20.78
N ASN A 72 -15.37 -12.43 -21.94
CA ASN A 72 -14.54 -13.34 -22.72
C ASN A 72 -13.18 -12.72 -23.13
N LYS A 73 -13.09 -11.38 -23.23
CA LYS A 73 -11.83 -10.66 -23.47
C LYS A 73 -10.74 -10.97 -22.43
N PHE A 74 -11.10 -11.38 -21.21
CA PHE A 74 -10.16 -11.74 -20.15
C PHE A 74 -9.82 -13.24 -20.11
N LYS A 75 -10.27 -14.05 -21.07
CA LYS A 75 -9.99 -15.49 -21.11
C LYS A 75 -8.50 -15.80 -20.97
N LYS A 76 -7.65 -15.04 -21.65
CA LYS A 76 -6.18 -15.18 -21.61
C LYS A 76 -5.55 -14.78 -20.28
N ASN A 77 -6.28 -14.02 -19.44
CA ASN A 77 -5.81 -13.58 -18.14
C ASN A 77 -6.15 -14.58 -17.03
N ILE A 78 -7.04 -15.55 -17.27
CA ILE A 78 -7.41 -16.56 -16.28
C ILE A 78 -6.29 -17.58 -16.15
N THR A 79 -5.78 -17.75 -14.93
CA THR A 79 -4.72 -18.72 -14.61
C THR A 79 -5.27 -20.03 -14.12
N ASP A 80 -6.19 -19.98 -13.16
CA ASP A 80 -6.98 -21.12 -12.71
C ASP A 80 -8.32 -20.64 -12.17
N TRP A 81 -9.20 -21.59 -11.91
CA TRP A 81 -10.37 -21.40 -11.08
C TRP A 81 -10.66 -22.68 -10.32
N GLU A 82 -11.32 -22.55 -9.17
CA GLU A 82 -11.68 -23.67 -8.30
C GLU A 82 -13.02 -23.39 -7.63
N GLY A 83 -13.94 -24.35 -7.70
CA GLY A 83 -15.15 -24.35 -6.89
C GLY A 83 -14.87 -25.04 -5.57
N ILE A 84 -14.72 -24.28 -4.48
CA ILE A 84 -14.35 -24.80 -3.16
C ILE A 84 -15.58 -25.44 -2.49
N ASP A 85 -16.68 -24.69 -2.41
CA ASP A 85 -17.96 -25.18 -1.91
C ASP A 85 -19.13 -24.36 -2.49
N GLU A 86 -20.36 -24.59 -2.02
CA GLU A 86 -21.54 -23.90 -2.53
C GLU A 86 -21.64 -22.40 -2.16
N ASN A 87 -20.70 -21.89 -1.37
CA ASN A 87 -20.57 -20.50 -0.91
C ASN A 87 -19.25 -19.86 -1.35
N ILE A 88 -18.25 -20.65 -1.74
CA ILE A 88 -16.91 -20.18 -2.10
C ILE A 88 -16.49 -20.66 -3.48
N ILE A 89 -16.12 -19.71 -4.33
CA ILE A 89 -15.48 -19.95 -5.63
C ILE A 89 -14.25 -19.04 -5.73
N ARG A 90 -13.16 -19.59 -6.27
CA ARG A 90 -11.91 -18.89 -6.49
C ARG A 90 -11.62 -18.79 -7.99
N LEU A 91 -11.23 -17.61 -8.44
CA LEU A 91 -10.79 -17.35 -9.81
C LEU A 91 -9.49 -16.54 -9.75
N ASN A 92 -8.40 -17.11 -10.27
CA ASN A 92 -7.09 -16.47 -10.26
C ASN A 92 -6.82 -15.79 -11.62
N LEU A 93 -6.54 -14.48 -11.61
CA LEU A 93 -6.33 -13.66 -12.80
C LEU A 93 -4.92 -13.02 -12.84
N LYS A 94 -4.26 -13.06 -14.00
CA LYS A 94 -3.03 -12.31 -14.33
C LYS A 94 -3.36 -11.18 -15.31
N LEU A 95 -3.58 -9.99 -14.78
CA LEU A 95 -4.02 -8.83 -15.57
C LEU A 95 -2.87 -7.91 -16.01
N ARG A 96 -1.71 -8.00 -15.35
CA ARG A 96 -0.62 -7.04 -15.50
C ARG A 96 0.53 -7.52 -16.40
N ASN A 97 0.81 -8.82 -16.43
CA ASN A 97 2.05 -9.35 -17.01
C ASN A 97 2.24 -8.98 -18.49
N ASN A 98 1.23 -9.22 -19.33
CA ASN A 98 1.35 -8.90 -20.77
C ASN A 98 1.58 -7.40 -21.00
N ARG A 99 0.85 -6.55 -20.27
CA ARG A 99 0.98 -5.09 -20.36
C ARG A 99 2.32 -4.57 -19.86
N LEU A 100 2.92 -5.29 -18.92
CA LEU A 100 4.26 -5.02 -18.42
C LEU A 100 5.30 -5.44 -19.45
N ASP A 101 5.19 -6.64 -20.02
CA ASP A 101 6.15 -7.19 -20.98
C ASP A 101 6.22 -6.36 -22.28
N GLU A 102 5.10 -5.81 -22.72
CA GLU A 102 5.00 -4.87 -23.84
C GLU A 102 5.71 -3.53 -23.58
N LYS A 103 5.78 -3.09 -22.33
CA LYS A 103 6.37 -1.80 -21.94
C LYS A 103 7.86 -1.91 -21.60
N LEU A 104 8.28 -3.08 -21.11
CA LEU A 104 9.67 -3.36 -20.81
C LEU A 104 10.48 -3.41 -22.12
N ILE A 105 11.40 -2.47 -22.28
CA ILE A 105 12.28 -2.41 -23.45
C ILE A 105 13.63 -3.02 -23.07
N GLU A 106 14.03 -4.07 -23.78
CA GLU A 106 15.38 -4.63 -23.69
C GLU A 106 16.25 -3.92 -24.73
N ASP A 107 17.17 -3.10 -24.24
CA ASP A 107 18.02 -2.25 -25.05
C ASP A 107 19.39 -2.23 -24.37
N SER A 108 20.34 -2.98 -24.93
CA SER A 108 21.68 -3.15 -24.37
C SER A 108 22.55 -1.91 -24.49
N GLU A 109 22.23 -0.99 -25.41
CA GLU A 109 22.97 0.25 -25.61
C GLU A 109 22.46 1.38 -24.70
N ARG A 110 21.31 1.18 -24.05
CA ARG A 110 20.70 2.17 -23.18
C ARG A 110 21.54 2.41 -21.92
N PRO A 111 21.81 3.68 -21.56
CA PRO A 111 22.45 4.02 -20.30
C PRO A 111 21.73 3.42 -19.09
N PHE A 112 22.50 2.85 -18.16
CA PHE A 112 22.01 2.14 -16.97
C PHE A 112 20.88 2.87 -16.22
N HIS A 113 21.06 4.17 -15.94
CA HIS A 113 20.05 4.96 -15.22
C HIS A 113 18.73 5.08 -15.99
N LEU A 114 18.78 5.18 -17.32
CA LEU A 114 17.59 5.22 -18.17
C LEU A 114 16.92 3.85 -18.24
N THR A 115 17.69 2.76 -18.26
CA THR A 115 17.17 1.39 -18.18
C THR A 115 16.42 1.16 -16.88
N TYR A 116 16.99 1.55 -15.74
CA TYR A 116 16.32 1.46 -14.45
C TYR A 116 15.03 2.28 -14.41
N ASN A 117 15.04 3.53 -14.87
CA ASN A 117 13.84 4.36 -14.88
C ASN A 117 12.74 3.80 -15.78
N ASN A 118 13.10 3.28 -16.96
CA ASN A 118 12.15 2.61 -17.85
C ASN A 118 11.45 1.44 -17.15
N ILE A 119 12.17 0.63 -16.37
CA ILE A 119 11.57 -0.47 -15.61
C ILE A 119 10.55 0.05 -14.60
N ILE A 120 10.89 1.11 -13.87
CA ILE A 120 10.00 1.73 -12.88
C ILE A 120 8.74 2.29 -13.55
N ASP A 121 8.91 3.02 -14.65
CA ASP A 121 7.80 3.60 -15.42
C ASP A 121 6.92 2.50 -16.03
N SER A 122 7.52 1.43 -16.55
CA SER A 122 6.80 0.26 -17.08
C SER A 122 5.99 -0.45 -16.00
N ILE A 123 6.55 -0.61 -14.79
CA ILE A 123 5.84 -1.17 -13.63
C ILE A 123 4.62 -0.33 -13.28
N HIS A 124 4.78 1.00 -13.23
CA HIS A 124 3.72 1.93 -12.90
C HIS A 124 2.65 1.99 -13.98
N GLY A 125 3.03 2.17 -15.25
CA GLY A 125 2.09 2.22 -16.38
C GLY A 125 1.29 0.93 -16.52
N ALA A 126 1.93 -0.23 -16.41
CA ALA A 126 1.23 -1.51 -16.43
C ALA A 126 0.27 -1.67 -15.23
N ALA A 127 0.66 -1.20 -14.04
CA ALA A 127 -0.19 -1.25 -12.86
C ALA A 127 -1.39 -0.30 -12.96
N GLU A 128 -1.19 0.91 -13.47
CA GLU A 128 -2.24 1.90 -13.70
C GLU A 128 -3.28 1.38 -14.70
N GLU A 129 -2.84 0.83 -15.83
CA GLU A 129 -3.75 0.22 -16.80
C GLU A 129 -4.51 -0.97 -16.21
N ALA A 130 -3.83 -1.82 -15.43
CA ALA A 130 -4.40 -3.06 -14.87
C ALA A 130 -5.38 -2.83 -13.72
N LEU A 131 -5.00 -1.95 -12.79
CA LEU A 131 -5.70 -1.77 -11.51
C LEU A 131 -6.48 -0.46 -11.44
N GLY A 132 -6.12 0.52 -12.27
CA GLY A 132 -6.63 1.88 -12.18
C GLY A 132 -6.10 2.64 -10.96
N ILE A 133 -6.48 3.92 -10.86
CA ILE A 133 -6.15 4.77 -9.72
C ILE A 133 -7.37 4.86 -8.80
N LYS A 134 -7.21 4.42 -7.56
CA LYS A 134 -8.20 4.69 -6.51
C LYS A 134 -7.88 6.05 -5.88
N ALA A 135 -8.69 7.06 -6.18
CA ALA A 135 -8.60 8.33 -5.49
C ALA A 135 -8.70 8.09 -3.98
N ARG A 136 -7.76 8.65 -3.21
CA ARG A 136 -7.85 8.66 -1.75
C ARG A 136 -9.22 9.26 -1.42
N ARG A 137 -10.04 8.57 -0.62
CA ARG A 137 -11.28 9.16 -0.09
C ARG A 137 -10.87 10.49 0.53
N LYS A 138 -11.28 11.60 -0.08
CA LYS A 138 -11.10 12.91 0.54
C LYS A 138 -11.69 12.75 1.94
N SER A 139 -10.90 13.07 2.96
CA SER A 139 -11.46 13.24 4.30
C SER A 139 -12.71 14.09 4.10
N ARG A 140 -13.89 13.63 4.57
CA ARG A 140 -15.12 14.41 4.45
C ARG A 140 -14.76 15.85 4.77
N LYS A 141 -14.94 16.78 3.81
CA LYS A 141 -14.70 18.20 4.06
C LYS A 141 -15.50 18.50 5.33
N LEU A 142 -14.80 18.79 6.42
CA LEU A 142 -15.46 18.93 7.70
C LEU A 142 -16.37 20.15 7.53
N TRP A 143 -17.67 20.01 7.72
CA TRP A 143 -18.67 21.01 7.36
C TRP A 143 -18.40 22.39 7.97
N TRP A 144 -17.64 22.45 9.07
CA TRP A 144 -17.23 23.70 9.73
C TRP A 144 -16.06 24.42 9.06
N THR A 145 -15.49 23.92 7.95
CA THR A 145 -14.38 24.62 7.27
C THR A 145 -14.78 26.02 6.81
N GLU A 146 -16.01 26.17 6.29
CA GLU A 146 -16.54 27.45 5.81
C GLU A 146 -16.79 28.42 6.99
N LEU A 147 -17.37 27.92 8.08
CA LEU A 147 -17.57 28.70 9.30
C LEU A 147 -16.25 29.14 9.96
N VAL A 148 -15.20 28.30 9.87
CA VAL A 148 -13.86 28.65 10.36
C VAL A 148 -13.19 29.69 9.47
N GLU A 149 -13.44 29.66 8.16
CA GLU A 149 -12.97 30.67 7.20
C GLU A 149 -13.65 32.02 7.44
N GLU A 150 -14.97 32.06 7.61
CA GLU A 150 -15.71 33.30 7.96
C GLU A 150 -15.19 33.94 9.26
N LYS A 151 -14.96 33.11 10.29
CA LYS A 151 -14.35 33.57 11.55
C LYS A 151 -12.95 34.16 11.33
N LYS A 152 -12.14 33.58 10.43
CA LYS A 152 -10.80 34.11 10.10
C LYS A 152 -10.90 35.44 9.37
N ILE A 153 -11.85 35.60 8.45
CA ILE A 153 -12.06 36.87 7.72
C ILE A 153 -12.40 37.99 8.71
N LEU A 154 -13.33 37.75 9.65
CA LEU A 154 -13.68 38.74 10.68
C LEU A 154 -12.52 39.03 11.66
N TYR A 155 -11.70 38.03 11.96
CA TYR A 155 -10.48 38.21 12.76
C TYR A 155 -9.47 39.13 12.06
N PHE A 156 -9.23 38.95 10.75
CA PHE A 156 -8.36 39.82 9.97
C PHE A 156 -8.93 41.23 9.83
N LYS A 157 -10.25 41.37 9.68
CA LYS A 157 -10.93 42.66 9.67
C LYS A 157 -10.71 43.42 10.98
N TRP A 158 -10.89 42.76 12.12
CA TRP A 158 -10.61 43.35 13.43
C TRP A 158 -9.13 43.69 13.64
N LEU A 159 -8.19 42.84 13.19
CA LEU A 159 -6.76 43.12 13.29
C LEU A 159 -6.35 44.39 12.54
N ASN A 160 -6.99 44.65 11.40
CA ASN A 160 -6.71 45.81 10.55
C ASN A 160 -7.39 47.08 11.05
N SER A 161 -8.66 47.01 11.50
CA SER A 161 -9.41 48.19 11.93
C SER A 161 -9.18 48.54 13.41
N LYS A 162 -8.88 47.54 14.25
CA LYS A 162 -8.84 47.61 15.73
C LYS A 162 -10.09 48.24 16.37
N SER A 163 -11.19 48.27 15.64
CA SER A 163 -12.46 48.84 16.10
C SER A 163 -13.18 47.92 17.09
N GLU A 164 -13.83 48.51 18.09
CA GLU A 164 -14.62 47.77 19.09
C GLU A 164 -15.84 47.08 18.45
N LEU A 165 -16.38 47.63 17.35
CA LEU A 165 -17.47 47.03 16.60
C LEU A 165 -17.03 45.76 15.85
N ASP A 166 -15.86 45.79 15.21
CA ASP A 166 -15.30 44.62 14.52
C ASP A 166 -14.85 43.55 15.52
N LYS A 167 -14.45 43.94 16.74
CA LYS A 167 -14.15 43.01 17.83
C LYS A 167 -15.38 42.25 18.31
N ARG A 168 -16.53 42.94 18.44
CA ARG A 168 -17.81 42.30 18.82
C ARG A 168 -18.26 41.31 17.75
N THR A 169 -18.29 41.72 16.49
CA THR A 169 -18.69 40.82 15.38
C THR A 169 -17.79 39.58 15.26
N TYR A 170 -16.47 39.72 15.47
CA TYR A 170 -15.57 38.57 15.56
C TYR A 170 -15.90 37.66 16.76
N ASN A 171 -16.13 38.22 17.95
CA ASN A 171 -16.45 37.43 19.15
C ASN A 171 -17.78 36.68 19.03
N ASP A 172 -18.80 37.30 18.44
CA ASP A 172 -20.09 36.68 18.18
C ASP A 172 -19.92 35.49 17.23
N LYS A 173 -19.22 35.68 16.10
CA LYS A 173 -18.91 34.59 15.17
C LYS A 173 -18.05 33.49 15.81
N LYS A 174 -17.09 33.85 16.66
CA LYS A 174 -16.25 32.89 17.39
C LYS A 174 -17.09 32.03 18.34
N ASN A 175 -18.04 32.63 19.05
CA ASN A 175 -18.93 31.93 19.96
C ASN A 175 -19.93 31.04 19.20
N GLU A 176 -20.47 31.52 18.09
CA GLU A 176 -21.31 30.74 17.17
C GLU A 176 -20.58 29.49 16.67
N VAL A 177 -19.36 29.65 16.13
CA VAL A 177 -18.54 28.53 15.65
C VAL A 177 -18.26 27.53 16.79
N ARG A 178 -17.93 28.02 17.99
CA ARG A 178 -17.68 27.16 19.16
C ARG A 178 -18.92 26.36 19.54
N ARG A 179 -20.10 26.99 19.57
CA ARG A 179 -21.37 26.35 19.89
C ARG A 179 -21.69 25.26 18.88
N MET A 180 -21.64 25.57 17.59
CA MET A 180 -21.97 24.61 16.53
C MET A 180 -21.00 23.42 16.50
N VAL A 181 -19.69 23.67 16.66
CA VAL A 181 -18.70 22.58 16.74
C VAL A 181 -18.95 21.70 17.96
N LYS A 182 -19.34 22.28 19.11
CA LYS A 182 -19.67 21.52 20.32
C LYS A 182 -20.92 20.66 20.12
N GLU A 183 -22.00 21.24 19.61
CA GLU A 183 -23.26 20.53 19.34
C GLU A 183 -23.05 19.34 18.41
N GLU A 184 -22.28 19.51 17.35
CA GLU A 184 -22.02 18.41 16.43
C GLU A 184 -21.08 17.35 17.00
N LYS A 185 -20.02 17.77 17.72
CA LYS A 185 -19.17 16.82 18.45
C LYS A 185 -20.01 15.97 19.39
N ASN A 186 -20.96 16.57 20.09
CA ASN A 186 -21.90 15.87 20.96
C ASN A 186 -22.83 14.93 20.17
N LYS A 187 -23.39 15.35 19.03
CA LYS A 187 -24.21 14.46 18.18
C LYS A 187 -23.44 13.24 17.66
N VAL A 188 -22.21 13.45 17.20
CA VAL A 188 -21.31 12.37 16.75
C VAL A 188 -20.96 11.45 17.91
N TRP A 189 -20.72 12.03 19.08
CA TRP A 189 -20.46 11.29 20.32
C TRP A 189 -21.65 10.44 20.72
N ASP A 190 -22.85 11.01 20.76
CA ASP A 190 -24.10 10.32 21.08
C ASP A 190 -24.41 9.20 20.09
N GLY A 191 -24.17 9.41 18.80
CA GLY A 191 -24.31 8.39 17.76
C GLY A 191 -23.36 7.21 17.99
N LYS A 192 -22.09 7.49 18.28
CA LYS A 192 -21.09 6.47 18.64
C LYS A 192 -21.45 5.75 19.93
N CYS A 193 -21.90 6.45 20.96
CA CYS A 193 -22.34 5.85 22.22
C CYS A 193 -23.51 4.89 22.00
N LYS A 194 -24.50 5.27 21.17
CA LYS A 194 -25.62 4.39 20.79
C LYS A 194 -25.14 3.14 20.06
N GLU A 195 -24.24 3.29 19.08
CA GLU A 195 -23.65 2.18 18.34
C GLU A 195 -22.89 1.21 19.28
N ILE A 196 -22.04 1.75 20.16
CA ILE A 196 -21.28 0.97 21.13
C ILE A 196 -22.18 0.25 22.12
N ASN A 197 -23.26 0.88 22.57
CA ASN A 197 -24.21 0.25 23.48
C ASN A 197 -24.85 -1.00 22.87
N THR A 198 -24.97 -1.08 21.53
CA THR A 198 -25.44 -2.31 20.85
C THR A 198 -24.40 -3.44 20.86
N TYR A 199 -23.14 -3.16 21.15
CA TYR A 199 -22.04 -4.13 21.14
C TYR A 199 -21.68 -4.67 22.53
N ILE A 200 -22.16 -4.02 23.59
CA ILE A 200 -21.94 -4.42 24.98
C ILE A 200 -22.65 -5.77 25.22
N GLY A 201 -21.89 -6.78 25.70
CA GLY A 201 -22.40 -8.14 25.95
C GLY A 201 -22.42 -9.08 24.73
N GLY A 202 -22.02 -8.61 23.55
CA GLY A 202 -21.96 -9.41 22.31
C GLY A 202 -20.55 -9.83 21.86
N ARG A 203 -20.45 -10.52 20.72
CA ARG A 203 -19.17 -10.96 20.11
C ARG A 203 -18.20 -9.82 19.74
N ARG A 204 -18.66 -8.57 19.70
CA ARG A 204 -17.86 -7.36 19.38
C ARG A 204 -17.38 -6.57 20.61
N ASN A 205 -17.46 -7.15 21.81
CA ASN A 205 -17.07 -6.48 23.06
C ASN A 205 -15.62 -5.95 23.09
N THR A 206 -14.70 -6.54 22.30
CA THR A 206 -13.31 -6.04 22.20
C THR A 206 -13.18 -4.70 21.48
N GLU A 207 -14.17 -4.30 20.65
CA GLU A 207 -14.23 -2.99 20.00
C GLU A 207 -14.65 -1.91 20.99
N VAL A 208 -15.53 -2.25 21.93
CA VAL A 208 -15.96 -1.39 23.05
C VAL A 208 -14.76 -1.03 23.92
N TRP A 209 -13.97 -2.02 24.35
CA TRP A 209 -12.78 -1.78 25.18
C TRP A 209 -11.67 -1.00 24.46
N ARG A 210 -11.49 -1.23 23.16
CA ARG A 210 -10.57 -0.42 22.33
C ARG A 210 -11.03 1.05 22.28
N PHE A 211 -12.31 1.28 22.11
CA PHE A 211 -12.88 2.62 22.08
C PHE A 211 -12.74 3.34 23.43
N ILE A 212 -13.14 2.70 24.53
CA ILE A 212 -13.02 3.27 25.90
C ILE A 212 -11.58 3.66 26.21
N LYS A 213 -10.60 2.77 25.92
CA LYS A 213 -9.18 3.08 26.11
C LYS A 213 -8.72 4.28 25.30
N THR A 214 -9.24 4.44 24.08
CA THR A 214 -8.89 5.59 23.23
C THR A 214 -9.44 6.89 23.81
N THR A 215 -10.69 6.88 24.28
CA THR A 215 -11.35 8.06 24.87
C THR A 215 -10.76 8.50 26.21
N THR A 216 -10.40 7.56 27.09
CA THR A 216 -9.81 7.91 28.39
C THR A 216 -8.41 8.50 28.26
N THR A 217 -7.72 8.26 27.15
CA THR A 217 -6.36 8.74 26.91
C THR A 217 -6.33 10.12 26.23
N GLU A 218 -7.35 10.48 25.44
CA GLU A 218 -7.41 11.76 24.70
C GLU A 218 -7.59 13.01 25.57
N ASN A 219 -7.98 12.89 26.85
CA ASN A 219 -8.16 14.04 27.75
C ASN A 219 -6.89 14.52 28.47
N GLN A 220 -5.72 13.86 28.29
CA GLN A 220 -4.44 14.32 28.87
C GLN A 220 -3.46 14.97 27.86
N GLU A 221 -3.70 14.89 26.55
CA GLU A 221 -2.77 15.43 25.53
C GLU A 221 -3.23 16.75 24.89
N SER A 222 -3.84 17.64 25.68
CA SER A 222 -4.13 19.03 25.27
C SER A 222 -3.13 20.07 25.79
N ALA A 223 -1.96 19.63 26.28
CA ALA A 223 -0.80 20.51 26.43
C ALA A 223 -0.19 20.75 25.04
N LEU A 224 -0.40 21.96 24.51
CA LEU A 224 0.35 22.62 23.45
C LEU A 224 1.60 21.83 23.01
N ILE A 225 1.45 21.00 21.97
CA ILE A 225 2.60 20.32 21.37
C ILE A 225 3.41 21.43 20.68
N GLU A 226 4.41 21.96 21.37
CA GLU A 226 5.55 22.60 20.72
C GLU A 226 6.29 21.50 19.96
N ILE A 227 5.84 21.25 18.73
CA ILE A 227 6.40 20.27 17.81
C ILE A 227 7.78 20.79 17.37
N ILE A 228 8.83 19.98 17.54
CA ILE A 228 10.15 20.24 16.93
C ILE A 228 9.94 20.50 15.44
N THR A 229 10.37 21.66 14.98
CA THR A 229 10.13 22.11 13.61
C THR A 229 10.92 21.27 12.61
N ASN A 230 10.46 21.19 11.36
CA ASN A 230 11.19 20.48 10.31
C ASN A 230 12.62 21.03 10.10
N LYS A 231 12.84 22.33 10.32
CA LYS A 231 14.17 22.94 10.22
C LYS A 231 15.11 22.42 11.30
N GLU A 232 14.62 22.30 12.53
CA GLU A 232 15.38 21.73 13.65
C GLU A 232 15.67 20.25 13.42
N TRP A 233 14.70 19.49 12.89
CA TRP A 233 14.92 18.09 12.51
C TRP A 233 16.01 17.92 11.46
N VAL A 234 15.98 18.74 10.40
CA VAL A 234 16.99 18.71 9.35
C VAL A 234 18.36 19.02 9.95
N LYS A 235 18.48 20.11 10.73
CA LYS A 235 19.76 20.49 11.37
C LYS A 235 20.30 19.38 12.26
N TYR A 236 19.44 18.81 13.11
CA TYR A 236 19.81 17.73 14.03
C TYR A 236 20.28 16.49 13.26
N TYR A 237 19.50 16.02 12.28
CA TYR A 237 19.85 14.80 11.55
C TYR A 237 21.00 15.00 10.58
N SER A 238 21.18 16.17 9.97
CA SER A 238 22.37 16.49 9.18
C SER A 238 23.62 16.33 10.04
N LYS A 239 23.65 16.92 11.24
CA LYS A 239 24.79 16.75 12.16
C LYS A 239 24.98 15.29 12.59
N LEU A 240 23.90 14.58 12.91
CA LEU A 240 23.96 13.19 13.39
C LEU A 240 24.39 12.18 12.31
N LEU A 241 24.06 12.44 11.04
CA LEU A 241 24.32 11.55 9.92
C LEU A 241 25.62 11.87 9.17
N SER A 242 26.20 13.05 9.39
CA SER A 242 27.51 13.40 8.85
C SER A 242 28.60 12.64 9.59
N GLU A 243 29.45 11.94 8.83
CA GLU A 243 30.67 11.33 9.35
C GLU A 243 31.76 12.41 9.42
N ASN A 244 32.20 12.74 10.63
CA ASN A 244 33.20 13.79 10.86
C ASN A 244 34.54 13.23 11.31
N ARG A 245 34.68 11.90 11.40
CA ARG A 245 35.93 11.25 11.77
C ARG A 245 36.98 11.41 10.65
N PRO A 246 38.23 11.79 10.97
CA PRO A 246 39.27 12.09 9.98
C PRO A 246 39.51 10.96 8.97
N GLU A 247 39.48 9.72 9.44
CA GLU A 247 39.72 8.52 8.62
C GLU A 247 38.66 8.29 7.51
N TYR A 248 37.53 8.99 7.56
CA TYR A 248 36.47 8.95 6.54
C TYR A 248 36.33 10.25 5.73
N GLN A 249 37.06 11.32 6.10
CA GLN A 249 37.08 12.56 5.32
C GLN A 249 38.02 12.44 4.12
N GLU A 250 39.13 11.72 4.30
CA GLU A 250 40.06 11.30 3.25
C GLU A 250 40.12 9.78 3.26
N PRO A 251 39.08 9.09 2.73
CA PRO A 251 39.10 7.64 2.71
C PRO A 251 40.33 7.18 1.91
N PRO A 252 41.08 6.19 2.40
CA PRO A 252 42.11 5.57 1.58
C PRO A 252 41.48 5.12 0.27
N GLN A 253 42.18 5.36 -0.85
CA GLN A 253 41.77 4.83 -2.14
C GLN A 253 41.54 3.33 -1.94
N PRO A 254 40.36 2.78 -2.24
CA PRO A 254 40.14 1.35 -2.10
C PRO A 254 41.21 0.65 -2.95
N GLU A 255 41.97 -0.27 -2.35
CA GLU A 255 42.78 -1.19 -3.11
C GLU A 255 41.81 -2.07 -3.90
N ILE A 256 41.53 -1.68 -5.15
CA ILE A 256 40.72 -2.47 -6.06
C ILE A 256 41.57 -3.66 -6.43
N ASN A 257 41.34 -4.79 -5.76
CA ASN A 257 41.95 -6.04 -6.16
C ASN A 257 41.29 -6.49 -7.48
N ILE A 258 41.98 -6.29 -8.60
CA ILE A 258 41.49 -6.59 -9.95
C ILE A 258 41.33 -8.12 -10.14
N GLU A 259 41.86 -8.94 -9.23
CA GLU A 259 41.78 -10.41 -9.24
C GLU A 259 40.51 -10.99 -8.58
N GLY A 260 39.55 -10.16 -8.18
CA GLY A 260 38.27 -10.65 -7.64
C GLY A 260 37.43 -11.39 -8.70
N GLU A 261 36.87 -12.55 -8.34
CA GLU A 261 35.95 -13.28 -9.22
C GLU A 261 34.65 -12.48 -9.48
N GLU A 262 34.14 -12.53 -10.71
CA GLU A 262 32.85 -11.92 -11.03
C GLU A 262 31.72 -12.59 -10.24
N ILE A 263 30.95 -11.79 -9.52
CA ILE A 263 29.80 -12.29 -8.76
C ILE A 263 28.60 -12.35 -9.68
N TYR A 264 28.05 -13.56 -9.86
CA TYR A 264 26.84 -13.78 -10.64
C TYR A 264 25.70 -14.32 -9.79
N VAL A 265 24.56 -13.63 -9.81
CA VAL A 265 23.32 -14.09 -9.20
C VAL A 265 22.33 -14.48 -10.29
N ASP A 266 21.78 -15.69 -10.18
CA ASP A 266 20.80 -16.19 -11.13
C ASP A 266 19.40 -15.57 -10.92
N THR A 267 18.55 -15.69 -11.94
CA THR A 267 17.19 -15.12 -11.92
C THR A 267 16.29 -15.75 -10.85
N ASN A 268 16.52 -17.02 -10.49
CA ASN A 268 15.75 -17.72 -9.47
C ASN A 268 16.10 -17.22 -8.06
N LYS A 269 17.39 -16.98 -7.75
CA LYS A 269 17.84 -16.36 -6.50
C LYS A 269 17.22 -14.96 -6.36
N ILE A 270 17.26 -14.16 -7.42
CA ILE A 270 16.59 -12.85 -7.45
C ILE A 270 15.08 -12.96 -7.21
N LYS A 271 14.41 -13.91 -7.88
CA LYS A 271 12.98 -14.17 -7.70
C LYS A 271 12.66 -14.57 -6.25
N THR A 272 13.45 -15.44 -5.64
CA THR A 272 13.29 -15.85 -4.24
C THR A 272 13.46 -14.65 -3.30
N ALA A 273 14.47 -13.81 -3.54
CA ALA A 273 14.69 -12.58 -2.78
C ALA A 273 13.49 -11.61 -2.93
N ILE A 274 12.95 -11.42 -4.14
CA ILE A 274 11.75 -10.62 -4.40
C ILE A 274 10.54 -11.18 -3.63
N MET A 275 10.32 -12.49 -3.68
CA MET A 275 9.17 -13.12 -3.02
C MET A 275 9.24 -13.01 -1.49
N SER A 276 10.45 -12.98 -0.92
CA SER A 276 10.67 -12.80 0.52
C SER A 276 10.39 -11.37 1.02
N LEU A 277 10.26 -10.36 0.13
CA LEU A 277 9.99 -8.97 0.55
C LEU A 277 8.70 -8.88 1.36
N LYS A 278 8.63 -8.00 2.36
CA LYS A 278 7.41 -7.88 3.18
C LYS A 278 6.37 -7.00 2.47
N ASN A 279 5.13 -7.49 2.37
CA ASN A 279 3.99 -6.72 1.88
C ASN A 279 3.59 -5.63 2.89
N GLY A 280 2.89 -4.59 2.42
CA GLY A 280 2.37 -3.48 3.22
C GLY A 280 3.43 -2.53 3.74
N ARG A 281 4.66 -2.62 3.23
CA ARG A 281 5.75 -1.72 3.63
C ARG A 281 5.76 -0.49 2.73
N ALA A 282 6.04 0.67 3.33
CA ALA A 282 6.23 1.91 2.60
C ALA A 282 7.34 1.76 1.55
N CYS A 283 7.12 2.38 0.40
CA CYS A 283 8.14 2.58 -0.63
C CYS A 283 8.94 3.86 -0.32
N GLY A 284 10.20 3.89 -0.76
CA GLY A 284 11.08 5.05 -0.59
C GLY A 284 10.61 6.28 -1.39
N PRO A 285 11.35 7.39 -1.30
CA PRO A 285 10.90 8.70 -1.77
C PRO A 285 10.85 8.90 -3.28
N VAL A 286 11.77 8.29 -4.03
CA VAL A 286 11.97 8.54 -5.46
C VAL A 286 11.80 7.23 -6.23
N GLY A 287 11.00 7.25 -7.31
CA GLY A 287 10.57 6.03 -8.02
C GLY A 287 9.86 5.03 -7.10
N PRO A 288 8.77 5.44 -6.41
CA PRO A 288 8.15 4.68 -5.32
C PRO A 288 7.46 3.40 -5.82
N VAL A 289 8.20 2.29 -5.87
CA VAL A 289 7.63 0.97 -6.21
C VAL A 289 7.38 0.14 -4.96
N TYR A 290 6.14 -0.34 -4.79
CA TYR A 290 5.76 -1.25 -3.72
C TYR A 290 6.22 -2.69 -4.02
N ALA A 291 6.52 -3.46 -2.97
CA ALA A 291 7.00 -4.84 -3.11
C ALA A 291 6.01 -5.72 -3.88
N GLU A 292 4.71 -5.51 -3.68
CA GLU A 292 3.62 -6.20 -4.34
C GLU A 292 3.63 -6.01 -5.87
N LEU A 293 4.02 -4.82 -6.33
CA LEU A 293 4.18 -4.53 -7.76
C LEU A 293 5.41 -5.21 -8.35
N ILE A 294 6.44 -5.50 -7.56
CA ILE A 294 7.61 -6.23 -8.05
C ILE A 294 7.30 -7.73 -8.05
N LYS A 295 6.71 -8.24 -6.96
CA LYS A 295 6.32 -9.66 -6.81
C LYS A 295 5.34 -10.14 -7.86
N SER A 296 4.42 -9.28 -8.28
CA SER A 296 3.48 -9.56 -9.39
C SER A 296 4.13 -9.37 -10.77
N GLY A 297 5.47 -9.33 -10.83
CA GLY A 297 6.26 -9.18 -12.05
C GLY A 297 6.13 -10.36 -13.01
N SER A 298 6.49 -10.10 -14.26
CA SER A 298 6.70 -11.13 -15.27
C SER A 298 8.11 -11.72 -15.17
N LYS A 299 8.37 -12.80 -15.92
CA LYS A 299 9.72 -13.37 -16.05
C LYS A 299 10.70 -12.35 -16.63
N LYS A 300 10.25 -11.58 -17.63
CA LYS A 300 11.04 -10.50 -18.27
C LYS A 300 11.50 -9.46 -17.26
N LEU A 301 10.60 -9.01 -16.38
CA LEU A 301 10.97 -8.09 -15.29
C LEU A 301 12.06 -8.68 -14.40
N PHE A 302 11.93 -9.95 -14.00
CA PHE A 302 12.92 -10.59 -13.13
C PHE A 302 14.28 -10.72 -13.82
N THR A 303 14.32 -11.05 -15.11
CA THR A 303 15.56 -11.05 -15.89
C THR A 303 16.21 -9.66 -15.92
N MET A 304 15.45 -8.60 -16.23
CA MET A 304 16.00 -7.24 -16.27
C MET A 304 16.50 -6.77 -14.90
N LEU A 305 15.79 -7.10 -13.81
CA LEU A 305 16.24 -6.79 -12.45
C LEU A 305 17.50 -7.58 -12.09
N THR A 306 17.63 -8.83 -12.57
CA THR A 306 18.83 -9.65 -12.38
C THR A 306 20.04 -8.98 -13.03
N ASN A 307 19.90 -8.49 -14.27
CA ASN A 307 20.96 -7.77 -14.96
C ASN A 307 21.38 -6.51 -14.18
N ILE A 308 20.41 -5.72 -13.69
CA ILE A 308 20.70 -4.52 -12.89
C ILE A 308 21.45 -4.88 -11.60
N VAL A 309 21.03 -5.92 -10.90
CA VAL A 309 21.68 -6.36 -9.66
C VAL A 309 23.10 -6.83 -9.95
N ASN A 310 23.32 -7.68 -10.96
CA ASN A 310 24.65 -8.18 -11.30
C ASN A 310 25.59 -7.06 -11.75
N LEU A 311 25.10 -6.07 -12.50
CA LEU A 311 25.90 -4.88 -12.81
C LEU A 311 26.33 -4.14 -11.53
N CYS A 312 25.40 -3.92 -10.59
CA CYS A 312 25.72 -3.26 -9.33
C CYS A 312 26.69 -4.07 -8.44
N LEU A 313 26.58 -5.40 -8.45
CA LEU A 313 27.49 -6.28 -7.70
C LEU A 313 28.92 -6.20 -8.24
N ASN A 314 29.07 -6.05 -9.56
CA ASN A 314 30.37 -5.97 -10.23
C ASN A 314 30.84 -4.52 -10.46
N GLY A 315 30.53 -3.62 -9.52
CA GLY A 315 31.12 -2.27 -9.46
C GLY A 315 30.38 -1.16 -10.22
N HIS A 316 29.28 -1.45 -10.93
CA HIS A 316 28.48 -0.38 -11.54
C HIS A 316 27.79 0.46 -10.44
N PRO A 317 27.71 1.80 -10.56
CA PRO A 317 27.02 2.62 -9.56
C PRO A 317 25.55 2.24 -9.41
N VAL A 318 25.10 2.12 -8.16
CA VAL A 318 23.68 1.91 -7.83
C VAL A 318 22.83 3.11 -8.24
N PRO A 319 21.55 2.90 -8.60
CA PRO A 319 20.63 3.98 -8.95
C PRO A 319 20.55 5.05 -7.85
N GLU A 320 20.51 6.32 -8.24
CA GLU A 320 20.49 7.44 -7.29
C GLU A 320 19.27 7.42 -6.36
N GLN A 321 18.16 6.83 -6.82
CA GLN A 321 16.96 6.61 -6.04
C GLN A 321 17.19 5.68 -4.83
N TRP A 322 18.19 4.78 -4.91
CA TRP A 322 18.50 3.83 -3.84
C TRP A 322 19.23 4.48 -2.67
N LYS A 323 19.94 5.58 -2.95
CA LYS A 323 20.70 6.37 -1.97
C LYS A 323 19.82 7.34 -1.16
N LYS A 324 18.55 7.49 -1.56
CA LYS A 324 17.59 8.42 -0.94
C LYS A 324 16.61 7.68 -0.03
N ALA A 325 16.27 8.29 1.11
CA ALA A 325 15.33 7.74 2.08
C ALA A 325 14.49 8.84 2.73
N TYR A 326 13.26 8.51 3.14
CA TYR A 326 12.52 9.37 4.06
C TYR A 326 13.03 9.15 5.48
N ILE A 327 13.32 10.23 6.20
CA ILE A 327 13.63 10.16 7.62
C ILE A 327 12.34 10.41 8.41
N SER A 328 11.97 9.46 9.25
CA SER A 328 10.83 9.56 10.16
C SER A 328 11.31 9.44 11.60
N SER A 329 10.88 10.36 12.46
CA SER A 329 11.16 10.37 13.90
C SER A 329 9.98 9.76 14.66
N ILE A 330 10.19 8.66 15.37
CA ILE A 330 9.19 8.05 16.25
C ILE A 330 9.56 8.32 17.71
N TYR A 331 8.69 9.02 18.45
CA TYR A 331 8.92 9.30 19.86
C TYR A 331 9.11 8.01 20.68
N LYS A 332 10.14 7.97 21.53
CA LYS A 332 10.41 6.87 22.45
C LYS A 332 9.90 7.18 23.86
N LYS A 333 10.65 8.00 24.61
CA LYS A 333 10.41 8.37 26.02
C LYS A 333 11.15 9.66 26.36
N GLY A 334 10.78 10.35 27.45
CA GLY A 334 11.44 11.58 27.91
C GLY A 334 10.72 12.86 27.47
N SER A 335 11.46 13.94 27.25
CA SER A 335 10.89 15.19 26.75
C SER A 335 10.66 15.14 25.24
N ARG A 336 9.46 15.51 24.79
CA ARG A 336 9.11 15.64 23.35
C ARG A 336 9.83 16.80 22.64
N LYS A 337 10.49 17.69 23.40
CA LYS A 337 11.27 18.81 22.84
C LYS A 337 12.70 18.43 22.47
N ASP A 338 13.19 17.31 22.99
CA ASP A 338 14.55 16.85 22.75
C ASP A 338 14.57 15.83 21.60
N PRO A 339 15.24 16.13 20.46
CA PRO A 339 15.38 15.21 19.34
C PRO A 339 16.00 13.85 19.69
N ASN A 340 16.80 13.75 20.75
CA ASN A 340 17.41 12.48 21.19
C ASN A 340 16.37 11.47 21.70
N ASN A 341 15.22 11.95 22.16
CA ASN A 341 14.11 11.14 22.67
C ASN A 341 13.29 10.49 21.54
N TYR A 342 13.73 10.62 20.29
CA TYR A 342 13.09 10.03 19.12
C TYR A 342 13.96 8.94 18.50
N ARG A 343 13.30 7.90 17.96
CA ARG A 343 13.90 6.89 17.10
C ARG A 343 13.87 7.38 15.67
N LYS A 344 15.05 7.61 15.10
CA LYS A 344 15.21 7.78 13.66
C LYS A 344 14.90 6.48 12.93
N ILE A 345 14.04 6.55 11.92
CA ILE A 345 13.77 5.45 10.98
C ILE A 345 13.97 5.99 9.56
N SER A 346 14.84 5.34 8.81
CA SER A 346 15.05 5.63 7.39
C SER A 346 14.21 4.68 6.54
N VAL A 347 13.24 5.21 5.80
CA VAL A 347 12.44 4.45 4.85
C VAL A 347 13.11 4.52 3.49
N THR A 348 13.85 3.47 3.15
CA THR A 348 14.59 3.33 1.89
C THR A 348 13.71 2.77 0.76
N SER A 349 14.21 2.83 -0.47
CA SER A 349 13.52 2.27 -1.63
C SER A 349 13.32 0.76 -1.49
N THR A 350 12.30 0.22 -2.17
CA THR A 350 12.07 -1.24 -2.17
C THR A 350 13.19 -1.98 -2.91
N MET A 351 13.72 -1.37 -3.97
CA MET A 351 14.83 -1.93 -4.74
C MET A 351 16.15 -1.93 -3.95
N SER A 352 16.44 -0.90 -3.16
CA SER A 352 17.65 -0.91 -2.32
C SER A 352 17.57 -1.94 -1.20
N ARG A 353 16.37 -2.17 -0.64
CA ARG A 353 16.13 -3.28 0.31
C ARG A 353 16.26 -4.65 -0.34
N LEU A 354 15.83 -4.79 -1.60
CA LEU A 354 16.04 -6.02 -2.37
C LEU A 354 17.54 -6.27 -2.57
N TYR A 355 18.28 -5.26 -3.02
CA TYR A 355 19.72 -5.33 -3.22
C TYR A 355 20.47 -5.70 -1.93
N GLY A 356 20.20 -4.99 -0.82
CA GLY A 356 20.82 -5.30 0.47
C GLY A 356 20.46 -6.69 1.01
N ARG A 357 19.30 -7.24 0.64
CA ARG A 357 18.95 -8.63 0.96
C ARG A 357 19.73 -9.63 0.13
N ILE A 358 19.92 -9.36 -1.16
CA ILE A 358 20.73 -10.22 -2.03
C ILE A 358 22.18 -10.25 -1.51
N LEU A 359 22.76 -9.09 -1.21
CA LEU A 359 24.08 -8.99 -0.59
C LEU A 359 24.17 -9.79 0.71
N ARG A 360 23.20 -9.61 1.61
CA ARG A 360 23.14 -10.35 2.86
C ARG A 360 23.12 -11.87 2.61
N ASN A 361 22.30 -12.35 1.69
CA ASN A 361 22.20 -13.78 1.41
C ASN A 361 23.52 -14.34 0.84
N LEU A 362 24.21 -13.59 -0.03
CA LEU A 362 25.51 -14.00 -0.56
C LEU A 362 26.57 -14.11 0.54
N ILE A 363 26.62 -13.11 1.42
CA ILE A 363 27.54 -13.12 2.58
C ILE A 363 27.18 -14.27 3.53
N GLU A 364 25.90 -14.47 3.85
CA GLU A 364 25.49 -15.59 4.71
C GLU A 364 25.82 -16.95 4.09
N GLU A 365 25.68 -17.12 2.76
CA GLU A 365 26.07 -18.35 2.06
C GLU A 365 27.58 -18.62 2.15
N GLU A 366 28.42 -17.60 2.04
CA GLU A 366 29.89 -17.72 2.12
C GLU A 366 30.38 -17.94 3.56
N TYR A 367 29.75 -17.29 4.54
CA TYR A 367 30.19 -17.33 5.94
C TYR A 367 29.52 -18.43 6.77
N SER A 368 28.52 -19.14 6.23
CA SER A 368 27.79 -20.19 6.94
C SER A 368 28.70 -21.30 7.48
N SER A 369 29.80 -21.63 6.77
CA SER A 369 30.74 -22.66 7.21
C SER A 369 31.60 -22.21 8.41
N TYR A 370 31.92 -20.93 8.50
CA TYR A 370 32.75 -20.38 9.58
C TYR A 370 31.95 -20.19 10.88
N GLU A 371 30.65 -19.90 10.79
CA GLU A 371 29.77 -19.79 11.96
C GLU A 371 29.55 -21.16 12.65
N GLU A 372 29.55 -22.27 11.90
CA GLU A 372 29.42 -23.63 12.45
C GLU A 372 30.69 -24.08 13.20
N GLU A 373 31.87 -23.59 12.82
CA GLU A 373 33.14 -23.89 13.49
C GLU A 373 33.27 -23.16 14.83
N GLU A 374 32.87 -21.89 14.93
CA GLU A 374 32.96 -21.14 16.20
C GLU A 374 31.93 -21.59 17.25
N GLN A 375 30.73 -22.01 16.84
CA GLN A 375 29.70 -22.50 17.77
C GLN A 375 29.98 -23.89 18.35
N ASN A 376 30.82 -24.69 17.70
CA ASN A 376 31.25 -26.00 18.21
C ASN A 376 32.51 -25.93 19.08
N VAL A 377 33.10 -24.74 19.23
CA VAL A 377 34.33 -24.49 20.03
C VAL A 377 34.01 -23.75 21.35
N GLN A 378 32.77 -23.29 21.56
CA GLN A 378 32.24 -22.82 22.85
C GLN A 378 31.44 -23.91 23.56
#